data_AF-A0A4E9EU47-F1
#
_entry.id   AF-A0A4E9EU47-F1
#
_cell.length_a   1.000
_cell.length_b   1.000
_cell.length_c   1.000
_cell.angle_alpha   90.00
_cell.angle_beta   90.00
_cell.angle_gamma   90.00
#
_symmetry.space_group_name_H-M   'P 1'
#
loop_
_entity.id
_entity.type
_entity.pdbx_description
1 polymer ?
#
loop_
_entity_poly.entity_id
_entity_poly.type
_entity_poly.pdbx_seq_one_letter_code
_entity_poly.pdbx_strand_id
1 'polypeptide(L)'
;MLKLVIDFVNQTWIMIHPFRIDFYPFAYSLHDEQLSSRCWYCLAKVDTLKRCHACRKGMFCNEKCQILGWKDHRSECKAFKSHDAIANIEVRLLGRIVTRYKAIKLGKDKEDNNFYKDRTSKRSIMDIWSHTDLIKKDPAAMTKFNGIYADLLAFYGSKAMVSRDEVFELHCRNYINRHAISDCGYIEEIGKGLYLDLCAYDHSCRPNAIYTCNSFVATLRGLTANVDLRNLSSTYYSYIDLINTTQQRRKLLKDTWYFECHCTRCDDPDDALLSSILCPNCPKKRECLRIFGDVPYKDRNTQIITCPKCYNKVSPEYVIEAIAAMRFIDKIVENREVEKMSREQSIRFLTDLKKRFSELLSNVNVFLCKVIQLLIPLIDISDCQLLLDLHLEAEECVRFCFPYNHPAVGIHYRNIATFYLKCKQPHRSLLYCKKAYEVVKFTLGSKHPMTIETDAMLKDASREVQEAKKLIFGTDTNIRGKCNGTEQPCSIKDSVVVNTV
;
A
#
# COMPACT_ATOMS: atom_id res chain seq x y z
N MET A 1 -19.08 -26.82 -12.81
CA MET A 1 -18.52 -25.49 -12.51
C MET A 1 -17.01 -25.47 -12.85
N LEU A 2 -16.66 -25.94 -14.05
CA LEU A 2 -15.27 -26.13 -14.52
C LEU A 2 -15.23 -25.91 -16.05
N LYS A 3 -15.83 -24.80 -16.49
CA LYS A 3 -15.98 -24.45 -17.92
C LYS A 3 -15.86 -22.94 -18.18
N LEU A 4 -15.10 -22.23 -17.33
CA LEU A 4 -14.83 -20.79 -17.44
C LEU A 4 -13.33 -20.45 -17.39
N VAL A 5 -12.44 -21.43 -17.58
CA VAL A 5 -10.98 -21.23 -17.42
C VAL A 5 -10.20 -21.42 -18.74
N ILE A 6 -10.87 -21.66 -19.87
CA ILE A 6 -10.20 -21.82 -21.17
C ILE A 6 -10.93 -20.98 -22.20
N ASP A 7 -10.77 -19.66 -22.11
CA ASP A 7 -11.05 -18.69 -23.20
C ASP A 7 -10.24 -17.39 -23.02
N PHE A 8 -9.11 -17.44 -22.31
CA PHE A 8 -8.29 -16.25 -22.00
C PHE A 8 -6.90 -16.24 -22.67
N VAL A 9 -6.75 -16.96 -23.77
CA VAL A 9 -5.53 -16.97 -24.58
C VAL A 9 -5.93 -16.71 -26.03
N ASN A 10 -5.56 -15.54 -26.55
CA ASN A 10 -5.76 -15.05 -27.93
C ASN A 10 -6.96 -14.10 -28.19
N GLN A 11 -7.09 -13.04 -27.40
CA GLN A 11 -7.69 -11.81 -27.92
C GLN A 11 -6.67 -10.67 -27.85
N THR A 12 -6.16 -10.27 -29.00
CA THR A 12 -5.53 -8.97 -29.23
C THR A 12 -6.59 -7.89 -29.06
N TRP A 13 -6.79 -7.43 -27.84
CA TRP A 13 -7.62 -6.26 -27.56
C TRP A 13 -6.97 -5.05 -28.23
N ILE A 14 -7.65 -4.45 -29.21
CA ILE A 14 -7.32 -3.11 -29.70
C ILE A 14 -7.63 -2.16 -28.53
N MET A 15 -6.57 -1.59 -27.96
CA MET A 15 -6.62 -0.87 -26.69
C MET A 15 -7.09 0.57 -26.90
N ILE A 16 -8.31 0.87 -26.46
CA ILE A 16 -8.95 2.19 -26.62
C ILE A 16 -8.46 3.22 -25.57
N HIS A 17 -7.91 2.76 -24.43
CA HIS A 17 -7.56 3.60 -23.27
C HIS A 17 -6.07 3.45 -22.85
N PRO A 18 -5.46 4.46 -22.20
CA PRO A 18 -4.06 4.40 -21.81
C PRO A 18 -3.92 3.48 -20.60
N PHE A 19 -2.97 2.54 -20.65
CA PHE A 19 -2.70 1.60 -19.54
C PHE A 19 -2.14 2.27 -18.29
N ARG A 20 -1.63 3.48 -18.46
CA ARG A 20 -1.05 4.29 -17.40
C ARG A 20 -1.15 5.78 -17.75
N ILE A 21 -1.23 6.63 -16.74
CA ILE A 21 -1.16 8.08 -16.87
C ILE A 21 -0.09 8.59 -15.91
N ASP A 22 0.86 9.38 -16.43
CA ASP A 22 1.93 9.97 -15.64
C ASP A 22 1.55 11.39 -15.20
N PHE A 23 1.86 11.70 -13.94
CA PHE A 23 1.55 12.96 -13.28
C PHE A 23 2.83 13.57 -12.72
N TYR A 24 3.04 14.83 -13.07
CA TYR A 24 4.16 15.62 -12.57
C TYR A 24 3.68 16.57 -11.46
N PRO A 25 4.46 16.75 -10.39
CA PRO A 25 4.02 17.53 -9.25
C PRO A 25 4.01 19.03 -9.56
N PHE A 26 3.16 19.77 -8.86
CA PHE A 26 3.26 21.21 -8.69
C PHE A 26 4.42 21.58 -7.76
N ALA A 27 4.66 20.77 -6.73
CA ALA A 27 5.81 20.84 -5.86
C ALA A 27 5.97 19.48 -5.16
N TYR A 28 7.19 19.15 -4.75
CA TYR A 28 7.47 18.00 -3.89
C TYR A 28 8.63 18.29 -2.95
N SER A 29 8.74 17.47 -1.90
CA SER A 29 9.82 17.49 -0.91
C SER A 29 10.07 16.09 -0.36
N LEU A 30 11.34 15.72 -0.17
CA LEU A 30 11.74 14.53 0.59
C LEU A 30 11.34 14.66 2.07
N HIS A 31 11.13 13.53 2.74
CA HIS A 31 11.12 13.46 4.21
C HIS A 31 12.49 13.83 4.80
N ASP A 32 12.50 14.30 6.05
CA ASP A 32 13.70 14.86 6.69
C ASP A 32 14.81 13.80 6.81
N GLU A 33 14.44 12.57 7.13
CA GLU A 33 15.31 11.40 7.28
C GLU A 33 15.97 10.98 5.95
N GLN A 34 15.39 11.39 4.82
CA GLN A 34 15.84 11.02 3.49
C GLN A 34 16.81 12.04 2.88
N LEU A 35 16.98 13.22 3.50
CA LEU A 35 17.73 14.34 2.94
C LEU A 35 19.24 14.09 2.80
N SER A 36 19.79 13.18 3.60
CA SER A 36 21.22 12.84 3.62
C SER A 36 21.59 11.71 2.65
N SER A 37 20.62 10.92 2.20
CA SER A 37 20.84 9.69 1.43
C SER A 37 20.24 9.72 0.02
N ARG A 38 19.39 10.70 -0.28
CA ARG A 38 18.73 10.84 -1.59
C ARG A 38 19.02 12.18 -2.25
N CYS A 39 19.06 12.17 -3.58
CA CYS A 39 19.14 13.39 -4.35
C CYS A 39 17.85 14.23 -4.18
N TRP A 40 17.99 15.52 -3.89
CA TRP A 40 16.86 16.44 -3.68
C TRP A 40 16.09 16.79 -4.95
N TYR A 41 16.58 16.36 -6.11
CA TYR A 41 15.87 16.46 -7.38
C TYR A 41 15.30 15.10 -7.80
N CYS A 42 16.14 14.16 -8.23
CA CYS A 42 15.64 12.89 -8.78
C CYS A 42 15.20 11.87 -7.72
N LEU A 43 15.30 12.18 -6.43
CA LEU A 43 14.90 11.31 -5.31
C LEU A 43 15.60 9.93 -5.25
N ALA A 44 16.56 9.69 -6.14
CA ALA A 44 17.34 8.47 -6.15
C ALA A 44 18.21 8.39 -4.91
N LYS A 45 18.23 7.21 -4.29
CA LYS A 45 19.20 6.86 -3.25
C LYS A 45 20.55 6.66 -3.92
N VAL A 46 21.57 7.37 -3.43
CA VAL A 46 22.92 7.34 -4.01
C VAL A 46 23.96 7.39 -2.89
N ASP A 47 25.09 6.71 -3.09
CA ASP A 47 26.14 6.61 -2.07
C ASP A 47 26.89 7.92 -1.86
N THR A 48 26.95 8.77 -2.89
CA THR A 48 27.66 10.06 -2.83
C THR A 48 26.81 11.18 -3.42
N LEU A 49 26.64 12.24 -2.63
CA LEU A 49 25.88 13.43 -2.99
C LEU A 49 26.80 14.67 -2.98
N LYS A 50 26.58 15.55 -3.96
CA LYS A 50 27.24 16.86 -4.06
C LYS A 50 26.37 17.93 -3.42
N ARG A 51 26.98 18.75 -2.57
CA ARG A 51 26.32 19.88 -1.90
C ARG A 51 26.18 21.05 -2.87
N CYS A 52 25.05 21.74 -2.79
CA CYS A 52 24.85 23.04 -3.41
C CYS A 52 25.95 24.01 -2.96
N HIS A 53 26.63 24.66 -3.90
CA HIS A 53 27.74 25.57 -3.59
C HIS A 53 27.29 26.79 -2.79
N ALA A 54 26.06 27.26 -2.98
CA ALA A 54 25.56 28.48 -2.36
C ALA A 54 25.12 28.30 -0.90
N CYS A 55 24.31 27.27 -0.62
CA CYS A 55 23.76 27.04 0.74
C CYS A 55 24.47 25.91 1.50
N ARG A 56 25.25 25.05 0.83
CA ARG A 56 25.93 23.87 1.41
C ARG A 56 25.00 22.80 2.01
N LYS A 57 23.67 22.98 1.95
CA LYS A 57 22.66 22.04 2.47
C LYS A 57 21.99 21.19 1.39
N GLY A 58 21.60 21.77 0.25
CA GLY A 58 20.95 21.02 -0.83
C GLY A 58 21.87 19.94 -1.40
N MET A 59 21.36 18.73 -1.61
CA MET A 59 22.15 17.56 -2.00
C MET A 59 21.71 17.00 -3.36
N PHE A 60 22.65 16.84 -4.30
CA PHE A 60 22.37 16.38 -5.67
C PHE A 60 23.35 15.29 -6.11
N CYS A 61 22.89 14.30 -6.87
CA CYS A 61 23.78 13.23 -7.34
C CYS A 61 24.80 13.74 -8.39
N ASN A 62 24.45 14.76 -9.16
CA ASN A 62 25.32 15.35 -10.19
C ASN A 62 24.87 16.78 -10.53
N GLU A 63 25.68 17.47 -11.32
CA GLU A 63 25.44 18.84 -11.79
C GLU A 63 24.12 18.97 -12.55
N LYS A 64 23.79 17.98 -13.40
CA LYS A 64 22.50 17.95 -14.12
C LYS A 64 21.31 18.00 -13.16
N CYS A 65 21.33 17.21 -12.08
CA CYS A 65 20.27 17.24 -11.07
C CYS A 65 20.24 18.55 -10.27
N GLN A 66 21.40 19.17 -10.02
CA GLN A 66 21.46 20.48 -9.37
C GLN A 66 20.84 21.58 -10.26
N ILE A 67 21.13 21.56 -11.57
CA ILE A 67 20.55 22.50 -12.55
C ILE A 67 19.04 22.31 -12.63
N LEU A 68 18.58 21.08 -12.83
CA LEU A 68 17.15 20.80 -12.97
C LEU A 68 16.37 21.03 -11.66
N GLY A 69 16.97 20.74 -10.51
CA GLY A 69 16.38 20.98 -9.20
C GLY A 69 16.41 22.44 -8.75
N TRP A 70 17.07 23.34 -9.50
CA TRP A 70 17.22 24.73 -9.09
C TRP A 70 15.88 25.46 -8.98
N LYS A 71 14.90 25.19 -9.84
CA LYS A 71 13.58 25.84 -9.76
C LYS A 71 12.90 25.63 -8.39
N ASP A 72 12.96 24.42 -7.86
CA ASP A 72 12.41 24.10 -6.54
C ASP A 72 13.35 24.56 -5.41
N HIS A 73 14.67 24.34 -5.55
CA HIS A 73 15.63 24.66 -4.51
C HIS A 73 15.85 26.17 -4.33
N ARG A 74 15.69 26.99 -5.38
CA ARG A 74 15.99 28.43 -5.37
C ARG A 74 15.23 29.18 -4.29
N SER A 75 13.96 28.84 -4.08
CA SER A 75 13.11 29.49 -3.07
C SER A 75 13.60 29.23 -1.64
N GLU A 76 14.27 28.10 -1.41
CA GLU A 76 14.81 27.68 -0.12
C GLU A 76 16.31 27.97 0.05
N CYS A 77 17.06 28.11 -1.04
CA CYS A 77 18.53 28.16 -1.02
C CYS A 77 19.05 29.32 -0.16
N LYS A 78 18.39 30.49 -0.20
CA LYS A 78 18.76 31.62 0.66
C LYS A 78 18.49 31.32 2.13
N ALA A 79 17.34 30.72 2.43
CA ALA A 79 16.95 30.33 3.78
C ALA A 79 17.96 29.35 4.39
N PHE A 80 18.35 28.31 3.63
CA PHE A 80 19.36 27.33 4.06
C PHE A 80 20.76 27.90 4.25
N LYS A 81 21.09 29.03 3.61
CA LYS A 81 22.37 29.71 3.83
C LYS A 81 22.37 30.47 5.16
N SER A 82 21.21 30.95 5.60
CA SER A 82 21.06 31.79 6.79
C SER A 82 20.69 31.00 8.06
N HIS A 83 20.24 29.75 7.93
CA HIS A 83 19.83 28.91 9.05
C HIS A 83 20.63 27.61 9.09
N ASP A 84 21.08 27.21 10.27
CA ASP A 84 21.78 25.94 10.44
C ASP A 84 20.84 24.74 10.38
N ALA A 85 19.64 24.88 10.95
CA ALA A 85 18.60 23.86 10.94
C ALA A 85 17.88 23.81 9.58
N ILE A 86 17.55 22.59 9.17
CA ILE A 86 16.69 22.35 8.00
C ILE A 86 15.24 22.33 8.51
N ALA A 87 14.39 23.15 7.90
CA ALA A 87 12.96 23.13 8.21
C ALA A 87 12.33 21.77 7.84
N ASN A 88 11.33 21.35 8.60
CA ASN A 88 10.65 20.07 8.37
C ASN A 88 9.93 20.03 7.01
N ILE A 89 9.52 18.84 6.58
CA ILE A 89 8.84 18.63 5.30
C ILE A 89 7.59 19.49 5.11
N GLU A 90 6.78 19.74 6.15
CA GLU A 90 5.55 20.53 6.04
C GLU A 90 5.86 21.99 5.65
N VAL A 91 6.89 22.57 6.28
CA VAL A 91 7.36 23.93 6.00
C VAL A 91 8.02 24.00 4.62
N ARG A 92 8.90 23.04 4.29
CA ARG A 92 9.58 23.01 2.99
C ARG A 92 8.58 22.90 1.84
N LEU A 93 7.69 21.90 1.87
CA LEU A 93 6.71 21.69 0.81
C LEU A 93 5.75 22.88 0.67
N LEU A 94 5.16 23.37 1.77
CA LEU A 94 4.22 24.49 1.70
C LEU A 94 4.92 25.77 1.22
N GLY A 95 6.18 26.01 1.60
CA GLY A 95 6.93 27.16 1.11
C GLY A 95 7.25 27.07 -0.38
N ARG A 96 7.56 25.89 -0.93
CA ARG A 96 7.67 25.68 -2.39
C ARG A 96 6.35 26.01 -3.09
N ILE A 97 5.23 25.55 -2.54
CA ILE A 97 3.88 25.83 -3.07
C ILE A 97 3.59 27.33 -3.06
N VAL A 98 3.79 28.00 -1.93
CA VAL A 98 3.50 29.42 -1.73
C VAL A 98 4.38 30.29 -2.64
N THR A 99 5.68 30.02 -2.69
CA THR A 99 6.62 30.81 -3.51
C THR A 99 6.36 30.63 -5.00
N ARG A 100 5.99 29.42 -5.42
CA ARG A 100 5.57 29.15 -6.81
C ARG A 100 4.24 29.83 -7.14
N TYR A 101 3.22 29.73 -6.29
CA TYR A 101 1.95 30.42 -6.46
C TYR A 101 2.15 31.94 -6.57
N LYS A 102 2.99 32.53 -5.70
CA LYS A 102 3.37 33.94 -5.77
C LYS A 102 4.00 34.31 -7.11
N ALA A 103 4.90 33.47 -7.62
CA ALA A 103 5.53 33.68 -8.92
C ALA A 103 4.49 33.66 -10.05
N ILE A 104 3.57 32.70 -10.06
CA ILE A 104 2.47 32.60 -11.04
C ILE A 104 1.60 33.86 -10.99
N LYS A 105 1.14 34.25 -9.79
CA LYS A 105 0.29 35.44 -9.57
C LYS A 105 0.96 36.74 -10.07
N LEU A 106 2.28 36.82 -9.99
CA LEU A 106 3.07 37.97 -10.46
C LEU A 106 3.48 37.88 -11.94
N GLY A 107 3.06 36.86 -12.69
CA GLY A 107 3.51 36.61 -14.06
C GLY A 107 5.01 36.28 -14.17
N LYS A 108 5.62 35.81 -13.07
CA LYS A 108 7.05 35.48 -12.95
C LYS A 108 7.35 33.99 -13.06
N ASP A 109 6.33 33.12 -13.02
CA ASP A 109 6.51 31.70 -13.37
C ASP A 109 6.53 31.58 -14.89
N LYS A 110 7.71 31.81 -15.47
CA LYS A 110 7.93 31.68 -16.91
C LYS A 110 8.01 30.22 -17.31
N GLU A 111 7.49 29.90 -18.49
CA GLU A 111 7.73 28.63 -19.16
C GLU A 111 9.24 28.40 -19.24
N ASP A 112 9.67 27.29 -18.66
CA ASP A 112 11.04 26.80 -18.73
C ASP A 112 10.92 25.39 -19.29
N ASN A 113 11.43 25.19 -20.50
CA ASN A 113 11.36 23.92 -21.22
C ASN A 113 11.94 22.74 -20.42
N ASN A 114 12.74 23.00 -19.38
CA ASN A 114 13.33 21.99 -18.51
C ASN A 114 12.63 21.84 -17.16
N PHE A 115 11.72 22.76 -16.79
CA PHE A 115 11.03 22.71 -15.50
C PHE A 115 9.85 21.75 -15.55
N TYR A 116 10.13 20.51 -15.14
CA TYR A 116 9.25 19.35 -15.36
C TYR A 116 8.86 19.29 -16.84
N LYS A 117 9.85 18.99 -17.68
CA LYS A 117 9.76 18.96 -19.15
C LYS A 117 8.44 18.40 -19.69
N ASP A 118 7.85 17.40 -19.01
CA ASP A 118 6.62 16.74 -19.44
C ASP A 118 5.40 17.02 -18.54
N ARG A 119 5.43 18.07 -17.70
CA ARG A 119 4.26 18.54 -16.94
C ARG A 119 3.28 19.23 -17.88
N THR A 120 2.14 18.59 -18.10
CA THR A 120 1.07 19.06 -19.01
C THR A 120 -0.18 19.57 -18.30
N SER A 121 -0.21 19.53 -16.96
CA SER A 121 -1.34 19.98 -16.14
C SER A 121 -1.77 21.40 -16.48
N LYS A 122 -3.03 21.54 -16.87
CA LYS A 122 -3.69 22.84 -17.12
C LYS A 122 -4.48 23.35 -15.92
N ARG A 123 -4.62 22.55 -14.86
CA ARG A 123 -5.31 22.95 -13.61
C ARG A 123 -4.52 24.00 -12.85
N SER A 124 -5.22 24.97 -12.28
CA SER A 124 -4.71 25.86 -11.25
C SER A 124 -4.70 25.14 -9.90
N ILE A 125 -3.76 25.50 -9.02
CA ILE A 125 -3.81 25.09 -7.61
C ILE A 125 -5.08 25.60 -6.91
N MET A 126 -5.70 26.66 -7.43
CA MET A 126 -6.97 27.18 -6.90
C MET A 126 -8.18 26.35 -7.34
N ASP A 127 -8.01 25.36 -8.24
CA ASP A 127 -9.09 24.50 -8.75
C ASP A 127 -9.19 23.15 -8.01
N ILE A 128 -8.25 22.81 -7.12
CA ILE A 128 -8.32 21.59 -6.30
C ILE A 128 -9.16 21.82 -5.04
N TRP A 129 -9.57 20.78 -4.33
CA TRP A 129 -10.38 20.95 -3.12
C TRP A 129 -9.57 21.61 -2.00
N SER A 130 -10.22 22.41 -1.15
CA SER A 130 -9.54 23.04 0.01
C SER A 130 -10.20 22.73 1.34
N HIS A 131 -11.52 22.56 1.40
CA HIS A 131 -12.28 22.44 2.65
C HIS A 131 -11.93 23.54 3.69
N THR A 132 -11.57 24.73 3.22
CA THR A 132 -11.08 25.84 4.06
C THR A 132 -12.06 26.19 5.19
N ASP A 133 -13.36 26.23 4.91
CA ASP A 133 -14.38 26.54 5.93
C ASP A 133 -14.47 25.47 7.03
N LEU A 134 -14.23 24.19 6.69
CA LEU A 134 -14.23 23.10 7.66
C LEU A 134 -12.95 23.13 8.51
N ILE A 135 -11.80 23.28 7.85
CA ILE A 135 -10.49 23.38 8.53
C ILE A 135 -10.44 24.61 9.44
N LYS A 136 -11.02 25.74 9.03
CA LYS A 136 -11.08 26.97 9.84
C LYS A 136 -11.87 26.80 11.15
N LYS A 137 -12.84 25.89 11.17
CA LYS A 137 -13.65 25.55 12.35
C LYS A 137 -13.03 24.48 13.24
N ASP A 138 -11.96 23.82 12.78
CA ASP A 138 -11.23 22.79 13.51
C ASP A 138 -10.09 23.44 14.34
N PRO A 139 -10.20 23.49 15.68
CA PRO A 139 -9.20 24.16 16.51
C PRO A 139 -7.83 23.47 16.47
N ALA A 140 -7.78 22.15 16.31
CA ALA A 140 -6.54 21.39 16.25
C ALA A 140 -5.82 21.65 14.92
N ALA A 141 -6.56 21.64 13.80
CA ALA A 141 -6.00 21.99 12.49
C ALA A 141 -5.51 23.45 12.45
N MET A 142 -6.27 24.39 13.03
CA MET A 142 -5.86 25.80 13.10
C MET A 142 -4.61 26.02 13.97
N THR A 143 -4.49 25.31 15.09
CA THR A 143 -3.28 25.34 15.93
C THR A 143 -2.06 24.87 15.14
N LYS A 144 -2.20 23.75 14.41
CA LYS A 144 -1.14 23.23 13.56
C LYS A 144 -0.75 24.19 12.43
N PHE A 145 -1.74 24.80 11.77
CA PHE A 145 -1.48 25.81 10.74
C PHE A 145 -0.72 27.02 11.29
N ASN A 146 -1.10 27.53 12.46
CA ASN A 146 -0.43 28.67 13.08
C ASN A 146 1.05 28.39 13.36
N GLY A 147 1.38 27.19 13.84
CA GLY A 147 2.78 26.76 14.01
C GLY A 147 3.54 26.70 12.68
N ILE A 148 2.98 26.02 11.67
CA ILE A 148 3.59 25.93 10.33
C ILE A 148 3.78 27.31 9.71
N TYR A 149 2.82 28.22 9.88
CA TYR A 149 2.91 29.59 9.37
C TYR A 149 4.03 30.40 10.04
N ALA A 150 4.19 30.27 11.36
CA ALA A 150 5.30 30.90 12.08
C ALA A 150 6.65 30.37 11.57
N ASP A 151 6.78 29.05 11.41
CA ASP A 151 8.01 28.42 10.89
C ASP A 151 8.30 28.81 9.44
N LEU A 152 7.27 28.94 8.60
CA LEU A 152 7.39 29.45 7.23
C LEU A 152 7.96 30.87 7.20
N LEU A 153 7.46 31.75 8.05
CA LEU A 153 7.95 33.12 8.15
C LEU A 153 9.39 33.17 8.65
N ALA A 154 9.74 32.35 9.65
CA ALA A 154 11.09 32.25 10.17
C ALA A 154 12.07 31.76 9.08
N PHE A 155 11.70 30.70 8.36
CA PHE A 155 12.60 30.07 7.39
C PHE A 155 12.69 30.85 6.06
N TYR A 156 11.56 31.10 5.38
CA TYR A 156 11.55 31.75 4.05
C TYR A 156 11.56 33.28 4.11
N GLY A 157 11.13 33.87 5.23
CA GLY A 157 10.95 35.31 5.38
C GLY A 157 9.63 35.84 4.82
N SER A 158 9.09 36.88 5.46
CA SER A 158 7.79 37.49 5.09
C SER A 158 7.73 37.98 3.63
N LYS A 159 8.84 38.49 3.08
CA LYS A 159 8.92 38.95 1.69
C LYS A 159 8.70 37.83 0.66
N ALA A 160 8.93 36.56 1.02
CA ALA A 160 8.70 35.42 0.14
C ALA A 160 7.22 34.98 0.12
N MET A 161 6.44 35.34 1.13
CA MET A 161 5.05 34.88 1.29
C MET A 161 4.04 35.76 0.53
N VAL A 162 2.85 35.19 0.30
CA VAL A 162 1.62 35.91 -0.04
C VAL A 162 0.88 36.31 1.24
N SER A 163 -0.37 36.81 1.17
CA SER A 163 -1.12 37.15 2.39
C SER A 163 -1.34 35.90 3.27
N ARG A 164 -1.52 36.09 4.58
CA ARG A 164 -1.77 34.97 5.50
C ARG A 164 -2.97 34.13 5.09
N ASP A 165 -4.03 34.77 4.60
CA ASP A 165 -5.24 34.07 4.14
C ASP A 165 -4.98 33.25 2.88
N GLU A 166 -4.17 33.76 1.94
CA GLU A 166 -3.74 32.99 0.78
C GLU A 166 -2.83 31.82 1.19
N VAL A 167 -1.93 32.01 2.16
CA VAL A 167 -1.11 30.91 2.70
C VAL A 167 -1.99 29.87 3.40
N PHE A 168 -3.04 30.28 4.11
CA PHE A 168 -3.99 29.37 4.74
C PHE A 168 -4.77 28.56 3.71
N GLU A 169 -5.28 29.19 2.65
CA GLU A 169 -5.97 28.52 1.54
C GLU A 169 -5.05 27.49 0.85
N LEU A 170 -3.80 27.86 0.58
CA LEU A 170 -2.80 26.95 0.00
C LEU A 170 -2.41 25.82 0.95
N HIS A 171 -2.35 26.09 2.26
CA HIS A 171 -2.14 25.06 3.28
C HIS A 171 -3.26 24.03 3.26
N CYS A 172 -4.51 24.49 3.27
CA CYS A 172 -5.70 23.63 3.25
C CYS A 172 -5.69 22.72 2.01
N ARG A 173 -5.43 23.30 0.83
CA ARG A 173 -5.29 22.56 -0.44
C ARG A 173 -4.16 21.54 -0.41
N ASN A 174 -2.98 21.93 0.06
CA ASN A 174 -1.86 21.00 0.23
C ASN A 174 -2.20 19.87 1.21
N TYR A 175 -2.83 20.19 2.33
CA TYR A 175 -3.06 19.27 3.43
C TYR A 175 -3.91 18.07 3.01
N ILE A 176 -5.01 18.32 2.29
CA ILE A 176 -5.95 17.27 1.90
C ILE A 176 -5.65 16.63 0.53
N ASN A 177 -4.77 17.22 -0.29
CA ASN A 177 -4.52 16.73 -1.66
C ASN A 177 -3.09 16.25 -1.95
N ARG A 178 -2.13 16.44 -1.05
CA ARG A 178 -0.76 15.95 -1.26
C ARG A 178 -0.71 14.43 -1.22
N HIS A 179 0.15 13.86 -2.06
CA HIS A 179 0.39 12.43 -2.20
C HIS A 179 1.70 12.04 -1.55
N ALA A 180 1.70 10.86 -0.92
CA ALA A 180 2.93 10.15 -0.56
C ALA A 180 3.72 9.82 -1.83
N ILE A 181 5.01 10.13 -1.83
CA ILE A 181 5.95 9.71 -2.87
C ILE A 181 6.64 8.45 -2.37
N SER A 182 6.41 7.33 -3.04
CA SER A 182 7.09 6.08 -2.75
C SER A 182 8.47 6.02 -3.41
N ASP A 183 9.35 5.19 -2.85
CA ASP A 183 10.55 4.76 -3.55
C ASP A 183 10.22 3.91 -4.78
N CYS A 184 11.22 3.65 -5.63
CA CYS A 184 11.04 2.84 -6.84
C CYS A 184 10.65 1.38 -6.57
N GLY A 185 10.77 0.90 -5.32
CA GLY A 185 10.32 -0.42 -4.91
C GLY A 185 8.83 -0.47 -4.58
N TYR A 186 8.16 0.67 -4.41
CA TYR A 186 6.80 0.75 -3.83
C TYR A 186 6.74 0.18 -2.40
N ILE A 187 7.77 0.46 -1.58
CA ILE A 187 7.91 -0.10 -0.22
C ILE A 187 7.94 1.00 0.84
N GLU A 188 8.66 2.10 0.57
CA GLU A 188 8.90 3.17 1.53
C GLU A 188 8.33 4.50 1.02
N GLU A 189 7.60 5.24 1.87
CA GLU A 189 7.30 6.65 1.59
C GLU A 189 8.55 7.49 1.85
N ILE A 190 9.06 8.15 0.81
CA ILE A 190 10.31 8.92 0.85
C ILE A 190 10.09 10.43 0.82
N GLY A 191 8.85 10.89 0.59
CA GLY A 191 8.51 12.30 0.57
C GLY A 191 7.05 12.54 0.24
N LYS A 192 6.70 13.81 -0.01
CA LYS A 192 5.36 14.25 -0.37
C LYS A 192 5.39 15.13 -1.61
N GLY A 193 4.36 15.02 -2.45
CA GLY A 193 4.18 15.88 -3.63
C GLY A 193 2.73 16.26 -3.85
N LEU A 194 2.48 17.43 -4.42
CA LEU A 194 1.15 17.89 -4.78
C LEU A 194 0.96 17.76 -6.29
N TYR A 195 0.07 16.87 -6.75
CA TYR A 195 -0.09 16.53 -8.17
C TYR A 195 -1.47 16.93 -8.68
N LEU A 196 -1.63 18.15 -9.20
CA LEU A 196 -2.94 18.78 -9.43
C LEU A 196 -3.96 17.93 -10.21
N ASP A 197 -3.52 17.25 -11.27
CA ASP A 197 -4.40 16.39 -12.06
C ASP A 197 -4.69 15.04 -11.38
N LEU A 198 -3.76 14.52 -10.58
CA LEU A 198 -3.99 13.31 -9.78
C LEU A 198 -4.94 13.57 -8.61
N CYS A 199 -4.99 14.80 -8.09
CA CYS A 199 -5.98 15.24 -7.10
C CYS A 199 -7.43 15.22 -7.62
N ALA A 200 -7.65 14.92 -8.90
CA ALA A 200 -8.98 14.83 -9.50
C ALA A 200 -9.68 13.48 -9.29
N TYR A 201 -8.96 12.45 -8.87
CA TYR A 201 -9.49 11.10 -8.69
C TYR A 201 -9.92 10.90 -7.24
N ASP A 202 -11.12 10.36 -7.06
CA ASP A 202 -11.69 10.16 -5.74
C ASP A 202 -11.20 8.88 -5.04
N HIS A 203 -11.48 8.84 -3.74
CA HIS A 203 -11.17 7.70 -2.89
C HIS A 203 -12.15 6.53 -3.07
N SER A 204 -11.64 5.31 -2.99
CA SER A 204 -12.43 4.13 -2.62
C SER A 204 -11.61 3.19 -1.73
N CYS A 205 -12.26 2.59 -0.71
CA CYS A 205 -11.67 1.49 0.08
C CYS A 205 -11.63 0.16 -0.70
N ARG A 206 -12.28 0.10 -1.86
CA ARG A 206 -12.14 -0.94 -2.89
C ARG A 206 -11.68 -0.28 -4.19
N PRO A 207 -10.41 0.17 -4.24
CA PRO A 207 -9.92 0.90 -5.40
C PRO A 207 -9.87 -0.02 -6.63
N ASN A 208 -9.99 0.56 -7.82
CA ASN A 208 -9.74 -0.12 -9.09
C ASN A 208 -8.48 0.41 -9.78
N ALA A 209 -7.83 1.42 -9.22
CA ALA A 209 -6.56 1.95 -9.67
C ALA A 209 -5.58 2.15 -8.50
N ILE A 210 -4.32 2.28 -8.84
CA ILE A 210 -3.22 2.55 -7.94
C ILE A 210 -2.26 3.52 -8.61
N TYR A 211 -1.63 4.39 -7.83
CA TYR A 211 -0.48 5.14 -8.31
C TYR A 211 0.82 4.60 -7.68
N THR A 212 1.88 4.61 -8.47
CA THR A 212 3.25 4.26 -8.07
C THR A 212 4.17 5.42 -8.41
N CYS A 213 5.27 5.58 -7.70
CA CYS A 213 6.23 6.64 -8.00
C CYS A 213 7.48 6.09 -8.69
N ASN A 214 7.93 6.79 -9.72
CA ASN A 214 9.29 6.66 -10.23
C ASN A 214 9.94 8.03 -10.12
N SER A 215 10.90 8.19 -9.20
CA SER A 215 11.35 9.51 -8.78
C SER A 215 10.16 10.32 -8.23
N PHE A 216 10.04 11.59 -8.61
CA PHE A 216 8.91 12.46 -8.27
C PHE A 216 7.74 12.36 -9.27
N VAL A 217 7.75 11.41 -10.21
CA VAL A 217 6.64 11.22 -11.17
C VAL A 217 5.71 10.16 -10.62
N ALA A 218 4.44 10.50 -10.44
CA ALA A 218 3.40 9.56 -10.04
C ALA A 218 2.74 8.95 -11.29
N THR A 219 2.66 7.64 -11.37
CA THR A 219 2.06 6.91 -12.49
C THR A 219 0.82 6.19 -11.99
N LEU A 220 -0.38 6.60 -12.44
CA LEU A 220 -1.65 5.92 -12.17
C LEU A 220 -1.82 4.74 -13.12
N ARG A 221 -2.33 3.62 -12.61
CA ARG A 221 -2.49 2.35 -13.33
C ARG A 221 -3.77 1.67 -12.89
N GLY A 222 -4.46 1.01 -13.82
CA GLY A 222 -5.60 0.16 -13.50
C GLY A 222 -5.15 -1.11 -12.77
N LEU A 223 -5.97 -1.63 -11.86
CA LEU A 223 -5.81 -2.94 -11.25
C LEU A 223 -6.40 -4.06 -12.11
N THR A 224 -7.15 -3.72 -13.15
CA THR A 224 -7.69 -4.62 -14.17
C THR A 224 -7.65 -3.96 -15.55
N ALA A 225 -7.71 -4.76 -16.61
CA ALA A 225 -7.56 -4.26 -17.99
C ALA A 225 -8.73 -3.38 -18.49
N ASN A 226 -9.87 -3.44 -17.80
CA ASN A 226 -11.10 -2.72 -18.16
C ASN A 226 -11.23 -1.35 -17.47
N VAL A 227 -10.23 -0.88 -16.73
CA VAL A 227 -10.29 0.43 -16.06
C VAL A 227 -9.99 1.53 -17.08
N ASP A 228 -10.96 2.41 -17.34
CA ASP A 228 -10.74 3.63 -18.09
C ASP A 228 -10.17 4.72 -17.17
N LEU A 229 -8.84 4.82 -17.14
CA LEU A 229 -8.13 5.81 -16.32
C LEU A 229 -8.48 7.26 -16.65
N ARG A 230 -9.09 7.57 -17.80
CA ARG A 230 -9.51 8.95 -18.12
C ARG A 230 -10.87 9.30 -17.52
N ASN A 231 -11.64 8.30 -17.11
CA ASN A 231 -12.93 8.51 -16.49
C ASN A 231 -12.76 8.71 -14.98
N LEU A 232 -12.71 9.97 -14.57
CA LEU A 232 -12.56 10.39 -13.17
C LEU A 232 -13.73 9.93 -12.29
N SER A 233 -14.92 9.76 -12.87
CA SER A 233 -16.12 9.35 -12.11
C SER A 233 -16.16 7.88 -11.76
N SER A 234 -15.34 7.05 -12.42
CA SER A 234 -15.31 5.59 -12.22
C SER A 234 -13.93 5.05 -11.83
N THR A 235 -12.92 5.91 -11.71
CA THR A 235 -11.54 5.52 -11.38
C THR A 235 -11.19 6.01 -9.99
N TYR A 236 -10.83 5.08 -9.12
CA TYR A 236 -10.57 5.34 -7.70
C TYR A 236 -9.27 4.71 -7.26
N TYR A 237 -8.48 5.44 -6.47
CA TYR A 237 -7.37 4.88 -5.70
C TYR A 237 -7.61 5.07 -4.20
N SER A 238 -6.89 4.34 -3.35
CA SER A 238 -7.06 4.48 -1.89
C SER A 238 -6.18 5.61 -1.34
N TYR A 239 -6.74 6.44 -0.46
CA TYR A 239 -6.01 7.51 0.23
C TYR A 239 -5.36 7.03 1.53
N ILE A 240 -5.75 5.83 1.96
CA ILE A 240 -5.47 5.27 3.28
C ILE A 240 -5.02 3.82 3.15
N ASP A 241 -4.41 3.29 4.21
CA ASP A 241 -4.17 1.86 4.35
C ASP A 241 -5.50 1.10 4.49
N LEU A 242 -5.59 -0.04 3.79
CA LEU A 242 -6.80 -0.85 3.70
C LEU A 242 -6.95 -1.91 4.80
N ILE A 243 -5.91 -2.18 5.61
CA ILE A 243 -5.94 -3.11 6.76
C ILE A 243 -6.49 -2.37 7.99
N ASN A 244 -7.75 -1.98 7.89
CA ASN A 244 -8.48 -1.26 8.91
C ASN A 244 -9.95 -1.65 8.83
N THR A 245 -10.67 -1.58 9.95
CA THR A 245 -12.13 -1.77 9.98
C THR A 245 -12.85 -0.63 9.25
N THR A 246 -14.10 -0.83 8.83
CA THR A 246 -14.91 0.25 8.22
C THR A 246 -14.97 1.49 9.12
N GLN A 247 -15.11 1.32 10.44
CA GLN A 247 -15.15 2.43 11.40
C GLN A 247 -13.83 3.21 11.42
N GLN A 248 -12.68 2.53 11.47
CA GLN A 248 -11.35 3.15 11.45
C GLN A 248 -11.12 3.91 10.14
N ARG A 249 -11.49 3.31 8.99
CA ARG A 249 -11.36 3.95 7.68
C ARG A 249 -12.22 5.22 7.56
N ARG A 250 -13.52 5.14 7.92
CA ARG A 250 -14.42 6.30 7.91
C ARG A 250 -13.96 7.41 8.86
N LYS A 251 -13.48 7.05 10.05
CA LYS A 251 -12.91 8.01 11.00
C LYS A 251 -11.70 8.72 10.42
N LEU A 252 -10.73 7.98 9.88
CA LEU A 252 -9.52 8.56 9.28
C LEU A 252 -9.86 9.49 8.10
N LEU A 253 -10.78 9.06 7.23
CA LEU A 253 -11.23 9.86 6.08
C LEU A 253 -11.95 11.14 6.53
N LYS A 254 -12.81 11.05 7.54
CA LYS A 254 -13.53 12.20 8.10
C LYS A 254 -12.58 13.18 8.80
N ASP A 255 -11.64 12.68 9.59
CA ASP A 255 -10.73 13.52 10.37
C ASP A 255 -9.67 14.21 9.50
N THR A 256 -9.28 13.62 8.37
CA THR A 256 -8.21 14.15 7.51
C THR A 256 -8.72 14.80 6.23
N TRP A 257 -9.75 14.24 5.60
CA TRP A 257 -10.31 14.70 4.32
C TRP A 257 -11.75 15.23 4.44
N TYR A 258 -12.34 15.26 5.64
CA TYR A 258 -13.63 15.88 5.91
C TYR A 258 -14.82 15.30 5.12
N PHE A 259 -14.76 14.02 4.75
CA PHE A 259 -15.89 13.31 4.13
C PHE A 259 -16.12 11.93 4.74
N GLU A 260 -17.32 11.39 4.52
CA GLU A 260 -17.68 10.01 4.89
C GLU A 260 -17.75 9.12 3.66
N CYS A 261 -17.09 7.95 3.72
CA CYS A 261 -16.98 7.04 2.58
C CYS A 261 -18.15 6.05 2.52
N HIS A 262 -18.80 6.01 1.36
CA HIS A 262 -19.89 5.10 0.98
C HIS A 262 -19.52 4.25 -0.26
N CYS A 263 -18.23 3.88 -0.37
CA CYS A 263 -17.80 3.00 -1.44
C CYS A 263 -18.32 1.57 -1.22
N THR A 264 -18.25 0.75 -2.26
CA THR A 264 -18.75 -0.63 -2.27
C THR A 264 -18.21 -1.51 -1.15
N ARG A 265 -17.04 -1.22 -0.57
CA ARG A 265 -16.52 -1.95 0.60
C ARG A 265 -17.01 -1.39 1.94
N CYS A 266 -17.18 -0.08 2.08
CA CYS A 266 -17.64 0.51 3.35
C CYS A 266 -19.12 0.22 3.62
N ASP A 267 -19.89 -0.05 2.57
CA ASP A 267 -21.30 -0.43 2.66
C ASP A 267 -21.51 -1.96 2.53
N ASP A 268 -20.44 -2.74 2.38
CA ASP A 268 -20.49 -4.20 2.35
C ASP A 268 -20.63 -4.75 3.79
N PRO A 269 -21.74 -5.45 4.13
CA PRO A 269 -21.93 -6.02 5.47
C PRO A 269 -20.91 -7.11 5.81
N ASP A 270 -20.24 -7.71 4.82
CA ASP A 270 -19.19 -8.69 5.07
C ASP A 270 -17.89 -8.05 5.55
N ASP A 271 -17.67 -6.73 5.39
CA ASP A 271 -16.49 -6.05 5.94
C ASP A 271 -16.43 -6.12 7.48
N ALA A 272 -17.56 -6.39 8.14
CA ALA A 272 -17.63 -6.67 9.57
C ALA A 272 -16.83 -7.92 9.99
N LEU A 273 -16.51 -8.83 9.06
CA LEU A 273 -15.62 -9.98 9.30
C LEU A 273 -14.25 -9.54 9.81
N LEU A 274 -13.77 -8.35 9.44
CA LEU A 274 -12.47 -7.81 9.89
C LEU A 274 -12.38 -7.56 11.40
N SER A 275 -13.50 -7.66 12.10
CA SER A 275 -13.61 -7.50 13.56
C SER A 275 -14.32 -8.69 14.21
N SER A 276 -14.32 -9.84 13.53
CA SER A 276 -14.99 -11.06 13.99
C SER A 276 -14.18 -11.81 15.04
N ILE A 277 -14.90 -12.65 15.79
CA ILE A 277 -14.39 -13.48 16.89
C ILE A 277 -14.58 -14.96 16.57
N LEU A 278 -13.89 -15.84 17.28
CA LEU A 278 -14.11 -17.29 17.21
C LEU A 278 -15.19 -17.69 18.21
N CYS A 279 -16.12 -18.55 17.81
CA CYS A 279 -17.13 -19.08 18.73
C CYS A 279 -16.46 -19.92 19.85
N PRO A 280 -16.71 -19.62 21.15
CA PRO A 280 -16.10 -20.36 22.26
C PRO A 280 -16.68 -21.75 22.44
N ASN A 281 -17.90 -21.98 21.95
CA ASN A 281 -18.67 -23.21 22.19
C ASN A 281 -18.48 -24.27 21.09
N CYS A 282 -17.78 -23.96 20.00
CA CYS A 282 -17.58 -24.89 18.90
C CYS A 282 -16.44 -25.88 19.22
N PRO A 283 -16.68 -27.21 19.22
CA PRO A 283 -15.69 -28.19 19.69
C PRO A 283 -14.49 -28.36 18.76
N LYS A 284 -14.68 -28.20 17.43
CA LYS A 284 -13.60 -28.25 16.41
C LYS A 284 -13.92 -27.29 15.26
N LYS A 285 -12.87 -26.65 14.72
CA LYS A 285 -12.94 -25.59 13.68
C LYS A 285 -13.97 -24.52 14.06
N ARG A 286 -13.60 -23.62 14.97
CA ARG A 286 -14.51 -22.64 15.56
C ARG A 286 -15.14 -21.75 14.47
N GLU A 287 -16.43 -21.47 14.64
CA GLU A 287 -17.16 -20.59 13.72
C GLU A 287 -16.69 -19.15 13.87
N CYS A 288 -16.60 -18.43 12.76
CA CYS A 288 -16.26 -17.02 12.73
C CYS A 288 -17.54 -16.19 12.92
N LEU A 289 -17.62 -15.42 14.00
CA LEU A 289 -18.81 -14.67 14.39
C LEU A 289 -18.58 -13.17 14.23
N ARG A 290 -19.43 -12.52 13.43
CA ARG A 290 -19.49 -11.06 13.34
C ARG A 290 -20.17 -10.52 14.59
N ILE A 291 -19.49 -9.60 15.27
CA ILE A 291 -20.03 -8.94 16.47
C ILE A 291 -20.62 -7.56 16.17
N PHE A 292 -20.30 -6.99 15.01
CA PHE A 292 -20.85 -5.74 14.48
C PHE A 292 -21.68 -6.01 13.21
N GLY A 293 -22.55 -5.06 12.87
CA GLY A 293 -23.49 -5.19 11.77
C GLY A 293 -24.77 -5.96 12.13
N ASP A 294 -25.69 -5.99 11.18
CA ASP A 294 -26.95 -6.73 11.27
C ASP A 294 -26.75 -8.11 10.61
N VAL A 295 -26.78 -9.16 11.44
CA VAL A 295 -26.56 -10.54 10.99
C VAL A 295 -27.69 -11.43 11.53
N PRO A 296 -28.14 -12.45 10.78
CA PRO A 296 -29.33 -13.23 11.14
C PRO A 296 -29.25 -13.93 12.50
N TYR A 297 -28.03 -14.15 12.99
CA TYR A 297 -27.75 -14.90 14.20
C TYR A 297 -27.45 -14.01 15.41
N LYS A 298 -27.64 -12.69 15.29
CA LYS A 298 -27.49 -11.70 16.36
C LYS A 298 -28.83 -11.01 16.59
N ASP A 299 -29.38 -11.16 17.80
CA ASP A 299 -30.66 -10.55 18.15
C ASP A 299 -30.55 -9.02 18.16
N ARG A 300 -31.46 -8.33 17.45
CA ARG A 300 -31.37 -6.87 17.26
C ARG A 300 -31.61 -6.07 18.53
N ASN A 301 -32.37 -6.60 19.49
CA ASN A 301 -32.75 -5.88 20.71
C ASN A 301 -31.74 -6.13 21.83
N THR A 302 -31.47 -7.41 22.09
CA THR A 302 -30.60 -7.87 23.17
C THR A 302 -29.12 -7.93 22.79
N GLN A 303 -28.81 -7.85 21.49
CA GLN A 303 -27.45 -8.00 20.93
C GLN A 303 -26.81 -9.37 21.19
N ILE A 304 -27.57 -10.35 21.69
CA ILE A 304 -27.09 -11.71 21.95
C ILE A 304 -26.79 -12.41 20.63
N ILE A 305 -25.58 -12.97 20.53
CA ILE A 305 -25.15 -13.77 19.39
C ILE A 305 -25.43 -15.25 19.68
N THR A 306 -26.14 -15.91 18.77
CA THR A 306 -26.32 -17.36 18.78
C THR A 306 -25.47 -17.94 17.65
N CYS A 307 -24.52 -18.83 17.94
CA CYS A 307 -23.63 -19.33 16.90
C CYS A 307 -24.43 -20.13 15.84
N PRO A 308 -24.33 -19.82 14.54
CA PRO A 308 -25.08 -20.54 13.50
C PRO A 308 -24.59 -21.99 13.29
N LYS A 309 -23.40 -22.32 13.81
CA LYS A 309 -22.80 -23.66 13.67
C LYS A 309 -23.15 -24.59 14.84
N CYS A 310 -22.99 -24.13 16.07
CA CYS A 310 -23.21 -24.96 17.27
C CYS A 310 -24.52 -24.63 18.01
N TYR A 311 -25.25 -23.61 17.56
CA TYR A 311 -26.53 -23.14 18.11
C TYR A 311 -26.48 -22.66 19.57
N ASN A 312 -25.31 -22.65 20.19
CA ASN A 312 -25.11 -22.12 21.53
C ASN A 312 -25.01 -20.58 21.51
N LYS A 313 -25.61 -19.95 22.53
CA LYS A 313 -25.46 -18.53 22.79
C LYS A 313 -24.02 -18.23 23.21
N VAL A 314 -23.46 -17.15 22.67
CA VAL A 314 -22.16 -16.62 23.09
C VAL A 314 -22.40 -15.70 24.29
N SER A 315 -21.60 -15.86 25.34
CA SER A 315 -21.71 -15.01 26.53
C SER A 315 -21.36 -13.55 26.16
N PRO A 316 -22.12 -12.55 26.67
CA PRO A 316 -21.77 -11.14 26.49
C PRO A 316 -20.37 -10.78 27.00
N GLU A 317 -19.92 -11.41 28.09
CA GLU A 317 -18.59 -11.20 28.69
C GLU A 317 -17.48 -11.60 27.71
N TYR A 318 -17.65 -12.71 26.99
CA TYR A 318 -16.71 -13.16 25.96
C TYR A 318 -16.62 -12.15 24.79
N VAL A 319 -17.76 -11.56 24.39
CA VAL A 319 -17.79 -10.52 23.35
C VAL A 319 -17.10 -9.24 23.84
N ILE A 320 -17.32 -8.84 25.10
CA ILE A 320 -16.67 -7.68 25.72
C ILE A 320 -15.16 -7.90 25.80
N GLU A 321 -14.69 -9.09 26.15
CA GLU A 321 -13.27 -9.45 26.17
C GLU A 321 -12.63 -9.26 24.78
N ALA A 322 -13.30 -9.73 23.72
CA ALA A 322 -12.80 -9.56 22.36
C ALA A 322 -12.74 -8.08 21.93
N ILE A 323 -13.74 -7.28 22.30
CA ILE A 323 -13.72 -5.83 22.03
C ILE A 323 -12.59 -5.16 22.79
N ALA A 324 -12.36 -5.53 24.05
CA ALA A 324 -11.26 -5.01 24.85
C ALA A 324 -9.89 -5.39 24.26
N ALA A 325 -9.74 -6.62 23.77
CA ALA A 325 -8.54 -7.08 23.07
C ALA A 325 -8.26 -6.23 21.81
N MET A 326 -9.27 -6.01 20.95
CA MET A 326 -9.13 -5.18 19.75
C MET A 326 -8.74 -3.74 20.10
N ARG A 327 -9.38 -3.13 21.09
CA ARG A 327 -9.03 -1.77 21.57
C ARG A 327 -7.62 -1.69 22.13
N PHE A 328 -7.18 -2.72 22.86
CA PHE A 328 -5.83 -2.79 23.39
C PHE A 328 -4.77 -2.83 22.27
N ILE A 329 -4.98 -3.68 21.26
CA ILE A 329 -4.12 -3.73 20.08
C ILE A 329 -4.09 -2.38 19.36
N ASP A 330 -5.26 -1.75 19.16
CA ASP A 330 -5.33 -0.47 18.46
C ASP A 330 -4.51 0.61 19.18
N LYS A 331 -4.62 0.66 20.51
CA LYS A 331 -3.86 1.61 21.33
C LYS A 331 -2.34 1.38 21.22
N ILE A 332 -1.88 0.13 21.19
CA ILE A 332 -0.45 -0.20 20.98
C ILE A 332 0.04 0.37 19.65
N VAL A 333 -0.75 0.20 18.59
CA VAL A 333 -0.45 0.68 17.24
C VAL A 333 -0.45 2.22 17.20
N GLU A 334 -1.51 2.87 17.69
CA GLU A 334 -1.66 4.32 17.71
C GLU A 334 -0.55 5.02 18.50
N ASN A 335 -0.19 4.48 19.66
CA ASN A 335 0.83 5.05 20.54
C ASN A 335 2.26 4.66 20.17
N ARG A 336 2.45 3.86 19.11
CA ARG A 336 3.75 3.32 18.68
C ARG A 336 4.50 2.68 19.85
N GLU A 337 3.82 1.89 20.67
CA GLU A 337 4.42 1.34 21.90
C GLU A 337 5.56 0.37 21.59
N VAL A 338 5.46 -0.37 20.49
CA VAL A 338 6.50 -1.32 20.03
C VAL A 338 7.80 -0.61 19.66
N GLU A 339 7.73 0.60 19.08
CA GLU A 339 8.92 1.40 18.72
C GLU A 339 9.69 1.89 19.94
N LYS A 340 9.07 1.86 21.13
CA LYS A 340 9.66 2.32 22.41
C LYS A 340 10.34 1.19 23.20
N MET A 341 10.21 -0.06 22.76
CA MET A 341 10.74 -1.25 23.42
C MET A 341 12.04 -1.72 22.74
N SER A 342 12.87 -2.50 23.46
CA SER A 342 13.98 -3.22 22.82
C SER A 342 13.43 -4.25 21.82
N ARG A 343 14.23 -4.64 20.83
CA ARG A 343 13.83 -5.65 19.84
C ARG A 343 13.38 -6.96 20.51
N GLU A 344 14.11 -7.44 21.51
CA GLU A 344 13.81 -8.68 22.24
C GLU A 344 12.53 -8.56 23.07
N GLN A 345 12.27 -7.39 23.66
CA GLN A 345 11.04 -7.10 24.38
C GLN A 345 9.84 -7.09 23.42
N SER A 346 9.97 -6.40 22.28
CA SER A 346 8.94 -6.33 21.24
C SER A 346 8.57 -7.70 20.69
N ILE A 347 9.55 -8.55 20.38
CA ILE A 347 9.30 -9.91 19.87
C ILE A 347 8.50 -10.72 20.89
N ARG A 348 8.93 -10.74 22.15
CA ARG A 348 8.23 -11.49 23.22
C ARG A 348 6.80 -10.97 23.40
N PHE A 349 6.66 -9.66 23.55
CA PHE A 349 5.37 -9.00 23.76
C PHE A 349 4.38 -9.31 22.62
N LEU A 350 4.78 -9.13 21.37
CA LEU A 350 3.91 -9.39 20.21
C LEU A 350 3.62 -10.88 20.00
N THR A 351 4.57 -11.76 20.32
CA THR A 351 4.37 -13.21 20.25
C THR A 351 3.32 -13.67 21.25
N ASP A 352 3.43 -13.21 22.50
CA ASP A 352 2.47 -13.51 23.58
C ASP A 352 1.09 -12.94 23.24
N LEU A 353 1.05 -11.71 22.72
CA LEU A 353 -0.18 -11.05 22.30
C LEU A 353 -0.89 -11.82 21.17
N LYS A 354 -0.14 -12.21 20.13
CA LYS A 354 -0.64 -13.02 19.02
C LYS A 354 -1.19 -14.35 19.53
N LYS A 355 -0.43 -15.07 20.37
CA LYS A 355 -0.83 -16.36 20.93
C LYS A 355 -2.13 -16.24 21.73
N ARG A 356 -2.22 -15.24 22.61
CA ARG A 356 -3.41 -15.01 23.43
C ARG A 356 -4.63 -14.71 22.56
N PHE A 357 -4.50 -13.83 21.59
CA PHE A 357 -5.64 -13.33 20.83
C PHE A 357 -6.01 -14.16 19.60
N SER A 358 -5.14 -15.04 19.10
CA SER A 358 -5.53 -16.04 18.09
C SER A 358 -6.50 -17.10 18.63
N GLU A 359 -6.62 -17.23 19.95
CA GLU A 359 -7.64 -18.06 20.58
C GLU A 359 -9.02 -17.38 20.64
N LEU A 360 -9.09 -16.07 20.44
CA LEU A 360 -10.29 -15.25 20.64
C LEU A 360 -10.79 -14.64 19.32
N LEU A 361 -9.88 -14.11 18.52
CA LEU A 361 -10.13 -13.42 17.27
C LEU A 361 -9.96 -14.38 16.08
N SER A 362 -10.72 -14.17 15.02
CA SER A 362 -10.57 -14.95 13.79
C SER A 362 -9.29 -14.54 13.03
N ASN A 363 -8.81 -15.40 12.11
CA ASN A 363 -7.62 -15.11 11.31
C ASN A 363 -7.80 -13.90 10.36
N VAL A 364 -9.04 -13.66 9.91
CA VAL A 364 -9.38 -12.49 9.08
C VAL A 364 -9.45 -11.18 9.88
N ASN A 365 -9.36 -11.24 11.22
CA ASN A 365 -9.45 -10.06 12.07
C ASN A 365 -8.24 -9.11 11.86
N VAL A 366 -8.50 -7.84 11.51
CA VAL A 366 -7.44 -6.87 11.17
C VAL A 366 -6.52 -6.56 12.34
N PHE A 367 -6.99 -6.68 13.58
CA PHE A 367 -6.16 -6.40 14.76
C PHE A 367 -5.11 -7.51 14.94
N LEU A 368 -5.47 -8.78 14.72
CA LEU A 368 -4.49 -9.87 14.73
C LEU A 368 -3.49 -9.72 13.57
N CYS A 369 -3.97 -9.34 12.38
CA CYS A 369 -3.11 -9.03 11.24
C CYS A 369 -2.12 -7.89 11.56
N LYS A 370 -2.55 -6.82 12.23
CA LYS A 370 -1.67 -5.72 12.67
C LYS A 370 -0.58 -6.20 13.63
N VAL A 371 -0.90 -7.07 14.59
CA VAL A 371 0.10 -7.67 15.49
C VAL A 371 1.13 -8.48 14.69
N ILE A 372 0.68 -9.29 13.74
CA ILE A 372 1.57 -10.07 12.86
C ILE A 372 2.47 -9.14 12.01
N GLN A 373 1.91 -8.07 11.44
CA GLN A 373 2.67 -7.10 10.65
C GLN A 373 3.73 -6.36 11.46
N LEU A 374 3.48 -6.07 12.74
CA LEU A 374 4.49 -5.50 13.64
C LEU A 374 5.58 -6.51 14.02
N LEU A 375 5.25 -7.81 14.07
CA LEU A 375 6.19 -8.85 14.45
C LEU A 375 7.14 -9.23 13.32
N ILE A 376 6.66 -9.34 12.08
CA ILE A 376 7.45 -9.80 10.91
C ILE A 376 8.80 -9.07 10.76
N PRO A 377 8.87 -7.72 10.79
CA PRO A 377 10.14 -6.99 10.63
C PRO A 377 11.15 -7.22 11.76
N LEU A 378 10.69 -7.74 12.91
CA LEU A 378 11.54 -7.99 14.06
C LEU A 378 12.18 -9.37 14.01
N ILE A 379 11.61 -10.33 13.29
CA ILE A 379 12.12 -11.70 13.20
C ILE A 379 13.36 -11.77 12.31
N ASP A 380 14.34 -12.56 12.72
CA ASP A 380 15.55 -12.77 11.93
C ASP A 380 15.23 -13.48 10.61
N ILE A 381 15.81 -13.02 9.51
CA ILE A 381 15.55 -13.57 8.17
C ILE A 381 16.00 -15.03 8.01
N SER A 382 16.82 -15.55 8.94
CA SER A 382 17.20 -16.96 9.00
C SER A 382 16.07 -17.85 9.54
N ASP A 383 15.16 -17.34 10.37
CA ASP A 383 13.99 -18.08 10.86
C ASP A 383 12.86 -18.11 9.82
N CYS A 384 13.15 -18.83 8.74
CA CYS A 384 12.29 -18.89 7.57
C CYS A 384 10.94 -19.57 7.86
N GLN A 385 10.91 -20.50 8.80
CA GLN A 385 9.69 -21.22 9.15
C GLN A 385 8.73 -20.31 9.92
N LEU A 386 9.21 -19.59 10.94
CA LEU A 386 8.37 -18.63 11.65
C LEU A 386 7.86 -17.51 10.72
N LEU A 387 8.73 -16.98 9.85
CA LEU A 387 8.32 -15.97 8.87
C LEU A 387 7.27 -16.49 7.88
N LEU A 388 7.42 -17.73 7.42
CA LEU A 388 6.41 -18.39 6.58
C LEU A 388 5.06 -18.49 7.31
N ASP A 389 5.07 -18.99 8.55
CA ASP A 389 3.86 -19.19 9.33
C ASP A 389 3.15 -17.87 9.61
N LEU A 390 3.89 -16.82 9.99
CA LEU A 390 3.34 -15.47 10.18
C LEU A 390 2.69 -14.92 8.90
N HIS A 391 3.34 -15.10 7.74
CA HIS A 391 2.75 -14.65 6.48
C HIS A 391 1.49 -15.44 6.12
N LEU A 392 1.49 -16.77 6.30
CA LEU A 392 0.31 -17.61 6.04
C LEU A 392 -0.86 -17.26 6.98
N GLU A 393 -0.58 -16.97 8.26
CA GLU A 393 -1.59 -16.53 9.23
C GLU A 393 -2.27 -15.21 8.81
N ALA A 394 -1.52 -14.28 8.21
CA ALA A 394 -2.05 -12.98 7.76
C ALA A 394 -2.70 -12.99 6.37
N GLU A 395 -2.52 -14.05 5.56
CA GLU A 395 -2.90 -14.06 4.14
C GLU A 395 -4.39 -13.77 3.93
N GLU A 396 -5.25 -14.38 4.74
CA GLU A 396 -6.70 -14.24 4.62
C GLU A 396 -7.13 -12.78 4.83
N CYS A 397 -6.63 -12.14 5.89
CA CYS A 397 -6.90 -10.73 6.17
C CYS A 397 -6.39 -9.81 5.05
N VAL A 398 -5.16 -10.03 4.56
CA VAL A 398 -4.57 -9.24 3.47
C VAL A 398 -5.44 -9.35 2.20
N ARG A 399 -5.81 -10.57 1.80
CA ARG A 399 -6.65 -10.79 0.61
C ARG A 399 -8.06 -10.24 0.76
N PHE A 400 -8.59 -10.18 1.98
CA PHE A 400 -9.87 -9.55 2.25
C PHE A 400 -9.79 -8.02 2.08
N CYS A 401 -8.74 -7.41 2.63
CA CYS A 401 -8.56 -5.96 2.67
C CYS A 401 -8.26 -5.34 1.31
N PHE A 402 -7.48 -6.02 0.48
CA PHE A 402 -7.03 -5.48 -0.81
C PHE A 402 -7.76 -6.14 -2.00
N PRO A 403 -7.99 -5.41 -3.10
CA PRO A 403 -8.37 -6.04 -4.37
C PRO A 403 -7.37 -7.14 -4.77
N TYR A 404 -7.85 -8.22 -5.39
CA TYR A 404 -7.01 -9.41 -5.69
C TYR A 404 -5.77 -9.10 -6.53
N ASN A 405 -5.86 -8.09 -7.41
CA ASN A 405 -4.76 -7.61 -8.26
C ASN A 405 -3.95 -6.46 -7.64
N HIS A 406 -4.16 -6.10 -6.38
CA HIS A 406 -3.40 -5.01 -5.75
C HIS A 406 -1.93 -5.42 -5.50
N PRO A 407 -0.93 -4.55 -5.71
CA PRO A 407 0.49 -4.86 -5.47
C PRO A 407 0.78 -5.39 -4.07
N ALA A 408 0.08 -4.89 -3.03
CA ALA A 408 0.22 -5.41 -1.67
C ALA A 408 -0.07 -6.92 -1.57
N VAL A 409 -1.05 -7.44 -2.33
CA VAL A 409 -1.34 -8.88 -2.41
C VAL A 409 -0.20 -9.61 -3.13
N GLY A 410 0.30 -9.04 -4.24
CA GLY A 410 1.44 -9.59 -4.98
C GLY A 410 2.72 -9.68 -4.13
N ILE A 411 3.03 -8.62 -3.38
CA ILE A 411 4.15 -8.56 -2.42
C ILE A 411 3.98 -9.63 -1.34
N HIS A 412 2.77 -9.77 -0.78
CA HIS A 412 2.49 -10.76 0.24
C HIS A 412 2.69 -12.19 -0.28
N TYR A 413 2.18 -12.51 -1.48
CA TYR A 413 2.44 -13.79 -2.13
C TYR A 413 3.92 -14.03 -2.42
N ARG A 414 4.66 -13.00 -2.84
CA ARG A 414 6.12 -13.09 -3.06
C ARG A 414 6.86 -13.44 -1.77
N ASN A 415 6.47 -12.85 -0.64
CA ASN A 415 7.08 -13.15 0.66
C ASN A 415 6.81 -14.62 1.07
N ILE A 416 5.55 -15.08 0.96
CA ILE A 416 5.21 -16.50 1.19
C ILE A 416 6.03 -17.42 0.28
N ALA A 417 6.14 -17.09 -1.02
CA ALA A 417 6.90 -17.89 -1.97
C ALA A 417 8.39 -17.97 -1.61
N THR A 418 8.97 -16.85 -1.17
CA THR A 418 10.35 -16.76 -0.70
C THR A 418 10.59 -17.74 0.43
N PHE A 419 9.74 -17.70 1.47
CA PHE A 419 9.95 -18.54 2.64
C PHE A 419 9.64 -20.01 2.38
N TYR A 420 8.67 -20.35 1.52
CA TYR A 420 8.51 -21.74 1.06
C TYR A 420 9.76 -22.27 0.35
N LEU A 421 10.41 -21.46 -0.49
CA LEU A 421 11.62 -21.88 -1.18
C LEU A 421 12.76 -22.13 -0.18
N LYS A 422 12.94 -21.21 0.77
CA LYS A 422 13.93 -21.35 1.84
C LYS A 422 13.66 -22.57 2.73
N CYS A 423 12.39 -22.88 3.00
CA CYS A 423 11.96 -24.10 3.71
C CYS A 423 11.95 -25.37 2.84
N LYS A 424 12.59 -25.36 1.66
CA LYS A 424 12.71 -26.51 0.75
C LYS A 424 11.38 -27.11 0.30
N GLN A 425 10.38 -26.24 0.11
CA GLN A 425 9.05 -26.60 -0.41
C GLN A 425 8.81 -25.96 -1.80
N PRO A 426 9.55 -26.39 -2.84
CA PRO A 426 9.57 -25.71 -4.14
C PRO A 426 8.23 -25.75 -4.88
N HIS A 427 7.41 -26.80 -4.67
CA HIS A 427 6.07 -26.89 -5.28
C HIS A 427 5.12 -25.81 -4.76
N ARG A 428 5.13 -25.54 -3.45
CA ARG A 428 4.33 -24.48 -2.84
C ARG A 428 4.89 -23.11 -3.19
N SER A 429 6.21 -22.95 -3.17
CA SER A 429 6.87 -21.73 -3.64
C SER A 429 6.46 -21.38 -5.08
N LEU A 430 6.53 -22.35 -6.01
CA LEU A 430 6.15 -22.16 -7.40
C LEU A 430 4.70 -21.67 -7.56
N LEU A 431 3.77 -22.20 -6.77
CA LEU A 431 2.37 -21.76 -6.79
C LEU A 431 2.24 -20.27 -6.41
N TYR A 432 2.88 -19.86 -5.31
CA TYR A 432 2.83 -18.47 -4.85
C TYR A 432 3.63 -17.52 -5.74
N CYS A 433 4.77 -17.95 -6.30
CA CYS A 433 5.52 -17.19 -7.31
C CYS A 433 4.67 -16.86 -8.54
N LYS A 434 3.88 -17.82 -9.03
CA LYS A 434 2.98 -17.59 -10.18
C LYS A 434 1.94 -16.52 -9.86
N LYS A 435 1.27 -16.63 -8.72
CA LYS A 435 0.29 -15.64 -8.25
C LYS A 435 0.92 -14.26 -8.08
N ALA A 436 2.08 -14.19 -7.42
CA ALA A 436 2.81 -12.95 -7.20
C ALA A 436 3.20 -12.29 -8.53
N TYR A 437 3.82 -13.06 -9.44
CA TYR A 437 4.29 -12.58 -10.74
C TYR A 437 3.16 -12.00 -11.59
N GLU A 438 2.01 -12.67 -11.65
CA GLU A 438 0.84 -12.19 -12.38
C GLU A 438 0.41 -10.80 -11.89
N VAL A 439 0.27 -10.65 -10.57
CA VAL A 439 -0.16 -9.40 -9.94
C VAL A 439 0.86 -8.28 -10.15
N VAL A 440 2.14 -8.50 -9.81
CA VAL A 440 3.15 -7.43 -9.87
C VAL A 440 3.53 -7.06 -11.31
N LYS A 441 3.54 -8.02 -12.24
CA LYS A 441 3.79 -7.75 -13.66
C LYS A 441 2.70 -6.87 -14.25
N PHE A 442 1.44 -7.16 -13.94
CA PHE A 442 0.32 -6.37 -14.41
C PHE A 442 0.37 -4.95 -13.84
N THR A 443 0.48 -4.85 -12.52
CA THR A 443 0.35 -3.57 -11.83
C THR A 443 1.58 -2.68 -11.89
N LEU A 444 2.80 -3.22 -11.86
CA LEU A 444 4.03 -2.42 -11.81
C LEU A 444 4.73 -2.38 -13.17
N GLY A 445 4.44 -3.36 -14.03
CA GLY A 445 5.05 -3.54 -15.35
C GLY A 445 6.29 -4.43 -15.31
N SER A 446 6.65 -4.96 -16.48
CA SER A 446 7.75 -5.92 -16.66
C SER A 446 9.14 -5.39 -16.30
N LYS A 447 9.35 -4.06 -16.38
CA LYS A 447 10.65 -3.42 -16.10
C LYS A 447 10.80 -2.99 -14.63
N HIS A 448 9.75 -3.12 -13.81
CA HIS A 448 9.83 -2.76 -12.41
C HIS A 448 10.78 -3.71 -11.66
N PRO A 449 11.66 -3.23 -10.77
CA PRO A 449 12.61 -4.08 -10.04
C PRO A 449 11.95 -5.29 -9.38
N MET A 450 10.87 -5.06 -8.65
CA MET A 450 10.11 -6.14 -8.00
C MET A 450 9.53 -7.18 -8.97
N THR A 451 9.15 -6.79 -10.19
CA THR A 451 8.66 -7.74 -11.20
C THR A 451 9.80 -8.61 -11.72
N ILE A 452 10.97 -8.02 -11.95
CA ILE A 452 12.17 -8.72 -12.41
C ILE A 452 12.62 -9.73 -11.34
N GLU A 453 12.68 -9.31 -10.08
CA GLU A 453 13.03 -10.21 -8.97
C GLU A 453 12.03 -11.36 -8.82
N THR A 454 10.73 -11.08 -8.93
CA THR A 454 9.69 -12.11 -8.84
C THR A 454 9.76 -13.09 -10.00
N ASP A 455 10.10 -12.63 -11.21
CA ASP A 455 10.33 -13.50 -12.38
C ASP A 455 11.53 -14.43 -12.18
N ALA A 456 12.62 -13.91 -11.60
CA ALA A 456 13.79 -14.71 -11.25
C ALA A 456 13.43 -15.79 -10.22
N MET A 457 12.73 -15.42 -9.14
CA MET A 457 12.23 -16.37 -8.14
C MET A 457 11.30 -17.45 -8.75
N LEU A 458 10.44 -17.05 -9.70
CA LEU A 458 9.56 -17.98 -10.40
C LEU A 458 10.34 -19.01 -11.22
N LYS A 459 11.40 -18.59 -11.90
CA LYS A 459 12.30 -19.47 -12.66
C LYS A 459 13.07 -20.41 -11.74
N ASP A 460 13.56 -19.92 -10.62
CA ASP A 460 14.29 -20.72 -9.62
C ASP A 460 13.39 -21.80 -9.01
N ALA A 461 12.19 -21.43 -8.54
CA ALA A 461 11.21 -22.39 -8.02
C ALA A 461 10.80 -23.43 -9.09
N SER A 462 10.69 -23.02 -10.36
CA SER A 462 10.40 -23.95 -11.46
C SER A 462 11.51 -24.96 -11.68
N ARG A 463 12.78 -24.54 -11.61
CA ARG A 463 13.94 -25.41 -11.74
C ARG A 463 14.01 -26.41 -10.59
N GLU A 464 13.83 -25.96 -9.33
CA GLU A 464 13.82 -26.86 -8.17
C GLU A 464 12.69 -27.89 -8.24
N VAL A 465 11.49 -27.50 -8.71
CA VAL A 465 10.39 -28.45 -8.94
C VAL A 465 10.76 -29.48 -10.01
N GLN A 466 11.43 -29.09 -11.08
CA GLN A 466 11.88 -30.03 -12.12
C GLN A 466 12.94 -31.00 -11.59
N GLU A 467 13.89 -30.51 -10.80
CA GLU A 467 14.91 -31.33 -10.15
C GLU A 467 14.27 -32.34 -9.17
N ALA A 468 13.34 -31.88 -8.32
CA ALA A 468 12.59 -32.76 -7.42
C ALA A 468 11.82 -33.84 -8.19
N LYS A 469 11.19 -33.49 -9.32
CA LYS A 469 10.52 -34.48 -10.19
C LYS A 469 11.50 -35.50 -10.77
N LYS A 470 12.68 -35.08 -11.23
CA LYS A 470 13.71 -35.99 -11.76
C LYS A 470 14.19 -36.98 -10.69
N LEU A 471 14.32 -36.53 -9.44
CA LEU A 471 14.71 -37.40 -8.32
C LEU A 471 13.61 -38.42 -7.98
N ILE A 472 12.33 -38.04 -8.06
CA ILE A 472 11.20 -38.92 -7.73
C ILE A 472 10.89 -39.92 -8.85
N PHE A 473 10.93 -39.48 -10.11
CA PHE A 473 10.46 -40.27 -11.27
C PHE A 473 11.59 -40.85 -12.13
N GLY A 474 12.86 -40.56 -11.85
CA GLY A 474 13.99 -40.95 -12.69
C GLY A 474 14.06 -40.20 -14.02
N THR A 475 15.22 -40.20 -14.67
CA THR A 475 15.40 -39.61 -16.00
C THR A 475 15.01 -40.60 -17.10
N ASP A 476 13.74 -40.97 -17.22
CA ASP A 476 13.29 -41.84 -18.32
C ASP A 476 12.22 -41.19 -19.19
N THR A 477 12.69 -40.49 -20.22
CA THR A 477 11.98 -40.39 -21.50
C THR A 477 12.85 -41.03 -22.57
N ASN A 478 13.00 -42.34 -22.51
CA ASN A 478 13.51 -43.13 -23.64
C ASN A 478 12.81 -44.49 -23.76
N ILE A 479 11.48 -44.49 -23.79
CA ILE A 479 10.75 -45.66 -24.29
C ILE A 479 10.74 -45.57 -25.84
N ARG A 480 11.88 -45.87 -26.47
CA ARG A 480 11.91 -46.48 -27.80
C ARG A 480 11.95 -47.99 -27.60
N GLY A 481 10.83 -48.55 -27.14
CA GLY A 481 10.57 -49.98 -27.20
C GLY A 481 10.34 -50.36 -28.65
N LYS A 482 11.25 -51.17 -29.22
CA LYS A 482 11.13 -51.78 -30.55
C LYS A 482 9.74 -52.44 -30.69
N CYS A 483 8.95 -51.96 -31.64
CA CYS A 483 7.84 -52.75 -32.20
C CYS A 483 8.46 -53.90 -33.01
N ASN A 484 8.54 -55.08 -32.42
CA ASN A 484 8.50 -56.33 -33.18
C ASN A 484 7.08 -56.88 -33.05
N GLY A 485 6.47 -57.14 -34.20
CA GLY A 485 5.04 -57.37 -34.35
C GLY A 485 4.54 -58.65 -33.69
N THR A 486 3.27 -58.60 -33.32
CA THR A 486 2.22 -59.50 -33.81
C THR A 486 0.88 -58.86 -33.52
N GLU A 487 -0.03 -58.94 -34.49
CA GLU A 487 -1.37 -58.38 -34.50
C GLU A 487 -2.27 -58.96 -33.39
N GLN A 488 -3.03 -58.11 -32.70
CA GLN A 488 -4.47 -58.28 -32.45
C GLN A 488 -5.07 -57.09 -31.66
N PRO A 489 -6.31 -56.65 -31.94
CA PRO A 489 -6.93 -55.51 -31.29
C PRO A 489 -7.74 -55.95 -30.07
N CYS A 490 -7.57 -55.29 -28.92
CA CYS A 490 -8.52 -55.42 -27.82
C CYS A 490 -8.82 -54.06 -27.19
N SER A 491 -10.07 -53.64 -27.37
CA SER A 491 -10.74 -52.51 -26.74
C SER A 491 -11.14 -52.83 -25.30
N ILE A 492 -10.97 -51.91 -24.34
CA ILE A 492 -11.74 -51.71 -23.09
C ILE A 492 -11.27 -50.34 -22.52
N LYS A 493 -12.04 -49.24 -22.61
CA LYS A 493 -13.08 -48.73 -21.69
C LYS A 493 -12.63 -48.46 -20.24
N ASP A 494 -12.60 -47.16 -19.91
CA ASP A 494 -12.96 -46.47 -18.65
C ASP A 494 -12.71 -47.14 -17.30
N SER A 495 -11.90 -46.48 -16.45
CA SER A 495 -12.32 -45.87 -15.17
C SER A 495 -11.12 -45.68 -14.23
N VAL A 496 -10.80 -44.42 -13.88
CA VAL A 496 -9.98 -44.12 -12.70
C VAL A 496 -10.77 -43.20 -11.79
N VAL A 497 -11.24 -43.79 -10.70
CA VAL A 497 -11.87 -43.14 -9.56
C VAL A 497 -10.79 -42.40 -8.78
N VAL A 498 -11.03 -41.11 -8.55
CA VAL A 498 -10.29 -40.24 -7.63
C VAL A 498 -10.66 -40.65 -6.20
N ASN A 499 -9.69 -41.10 -5.41
CA ASN A 499 -9.83 -41.17 -3.96
C ASN A 499 -8.95 -40.11 -3.30
N THR A 500 -9.64 -39.13 -2.72
CA THR A 500 -9.17 -38.17 -1.72
C THR A 500 -8.94 -38.87 -0.38
N VAL A 501 -7.77 -38.62 0.23
CA VAL A 501 -7.61 -38.39 1.68
C VAL A 501 -6.67 -37.22 1.87
#